data_AF-A0A2D4IFG5-F1
#
_entry.id   AF-A0A2D4IFG5-F1
#
_cell.length_a   1.000
_cell.length_b   1.000
_cell.length_c   1.000
_cell.angle_alpha   90.00
_cell.angle_beta   90.00
_cell.angle_gamma   90.00
#
_symmetry.space_group_name_H-M   'P 1'
#
loop_
_entity.id
_entity.type
_entity.pdbx_description
1 polymer ?
#
loop_
_entity_poly.entity_id
_entity_poly.type
_entity_poly.pdbx_seq_one_letter_code
_entity_poly.pdbx_strand_id
1 'polypeptide(L)'
;RLDLPKIRKNPLIEIISINTGCLNACTYCKTKHARGELASYSIEELVNRGKQSFQEGVCEIWLTSEDTGAYGRDIGTDLPTLLWKLVEVIPEGAMLRLGMTNPPYILEHLEEMAKILNHQRVYAFLHVPVQSASDSVLMDMKREYCVADFKRVVDFLKTRVPGITIATDIICGFPGETDEDFQETMKLVEEYRFPSLFINQFYPRPGTPAAKMPQVPAQIKKQRTKELSKLFHSYNPYDHKIGERQKVLITEESFDSKFYVAHNKFYEQILVPKNPEFMGKMVEVDIFEAGKHFMRGQPISEARVFTPSIRRPFARGEVSGLTEEFRHALENDSESKARPSVERQIVQLSHRMVMQLPWQHEGKLLKMLSLSVALLAILIAFYYGDI
;
A
#
# COMPACT_ATOMS: atom_id res chain seq x y z
N ARG A 1 -15.49 -6.41 -7.38
CA ARG A 1 -16.64 -6.53 -6.48
C ARG A 1 -16.12 -6.29 -5.07
N LEU A 2 -16.44 -5.14 -4.48
CA LEU A 2 -15.94 -4.71 -3.16
C LEU A 2 -16.52 -5.55 -2.01
N ASP A 3 -17.61 -6.21 -2.28
CA ASP A 3 -18.41 -7.12 -1.44
C ASP A 3 -17.84 -8.54 -1.36
N LEU A 4 -16.75 -8.86 -2.08
CA LEU A 4 -16.14 -10.18 -1.96
C LEU A 4 -15.47 -10.35 -0.59
N PRO A 5 -15.67 -11.51 0.08
CA PRO A 5 -15.02 -11.78 1.34
C PRO A 5 -13.49 -11.71 1.21
N LYS A 6 -12.82 -11.10 2.19
CA LYS A 6 -11.37 -10.94 2.17
C LYS A 6 -10.73 -11.07 3.53
N ILE A 7 -9.51 -11.61 3.56
CA ILE A 7 -8.67 -11.65 4.76
C ILE A 7 -7.80 -10.41 4.78
N ARG A 8 -7.87 -9.64 5.88
CA ARG A 8 -7.02 -8.47 6.05
C ARG A 8 -5.61 -8.89 6.45
N LYS A 9 -4.61 -8.26 5.82
CA LYS A 9 -3.21 -8.41 6.24
C LYS A 9 -2.98 -7.80 7.62
N ASN A 10 -3.56 -6.63 7.87
CA ASN A 10 -3.60 -5.97 9.16
C ASN A 10 -5.07 -5.85 9.61
N PRO A 11 -5.49 -6.46 10.74
CA PRO A 11 -6.89 -6.40 11.17
C PRO A 11 -7.37 -5.00 11.53
N LEU A 12 -6.47 -4.05 11.78
CA LEU A 12 -6.78 -2.66 12.13
C LEU A 12 -6.91 -1.74 10.92
N ILE A 13 -6.49 -2.19 9.73
CA ILE A 13 -6.42 -1.37 8.52
C ILE A 13 -7.22 -2.02 7.39
N GLU A 14 -8.14 -1.25 6.82
CA GLU A 14 -8.86 -1.63 5.62
C GLU A 14 -8.30 -0.89 4.40
N ILE A 15 -7.94 -1.63 3.35
CA ILE A 15 -7.57 -1.06 2.05
C ILE A 15 -8.78 -1.16 1.11
N ILE A 16 -9.25 -0.02 0.60
CA ILE A 16 -10.40 0.10 -0.31
C ILE A 16 -9.94 0.67 -1.65
N SER A 17 -10.09 -0.13 -2.71
CA SER A 17 -9.89 0.36 -4.08
C SER A 17 -11.12 1.15 -4.52
N ILE A 18 -10.99 2.44 -4.81
CA ILE A 18 -12.15 3.29 -5.14
C ILE A 18 -12.55 3.22 -6.62
N ASN A 19 -11.61 2.86 -7.49
CA ASN A 19 -11.83 2.55 -8.89
C ASN A 19 -10.79 1.51 -9.37
N THR A 20 -10.98 1.01 -10.59
CA THR A 20 -9.96 0.32 -11.38
C THR A 20 -9.67 1.12 -12.65
N GLY A 21 -8.58 0.79 -13.32
CA GLY A 21 -8.19 1.44 -14.57
C GLY A 21 -7.65 2.84 -14.37
N CYS A 22 -7.29 3.50 -15.47
CA CYS A 22 -6.67 4.81 -15.46
C CYS A 22 -7.04 5.60 -16.73
N LEU A 23 -7.29 6.90 -16.58
CA LEU A 23 -7.52 7.80 -17.71
C LEU A 23 -6.21 8.17 -18.44
N ASN A 24 -5.09 8.20 -17.72
CA ASN A 24 -3.81 8.69 -18.23
C ASN A 24 -3.19 7.76 -19.31
N ALA A 25 -2.45 8.36 -20.25
CA ALA A 25 -1.79 7.66 -21.36
C ALA A 25 -0.24 7.76 -21.30
N CYS A 26 0.33 7.67 -20.09
CA CYS A 26 1.77 7.84 -19.87
C CYS A 26 2.60 6.88 -20.73
N THR A 27 3.65 7.38 -21.37
CA THR A 27 4.45 6.61 -22.36
C THR A 27 5.24 5.44 -21.78
N TYR A 28 5.37 5.38 -20.45
CA TYR A 28 6.15 4.36 -19.73
C TYR A 28 5.31 3.40 -18.88
N CYS A 29 4.05 3.77 -18.62
CA CYS A 29 3.19 3.05 -17.69
C CYS A 29 2.42 1.94 -18.43
N LYS A 30 2.24 0.79 -17.78
CA LYS A 30 1.43 -0.32 -18.30
C LYS A 30 0.02 -0.39 -17.71
N THR A 31 -0.32 0.50 -16.77
CA THR A 31 -1.55 0.41 -16.00
C THR A 31 -2.78 0.41 -16.90
N LYS A 32 -2.90 1.36 -17.84
CA LYS A 32 -4.03 1.41 -18.78
C LYS A 32 -4.18 0.12 -19.60
N HIS A 33 -3.07 -0.45 -20.07
CA HIS A 33 -3.08 -1.73 -20.77
C HIS A 33 -3.48 -2.92 -19.90
N ALA A 34 -3.11 -2.91 -18.61
CA ALA A 34 -3.34 -4.02 -17.70
C ALA A 34 -4.68 -3.95 -16.96
N ARG A 35 -5.20 -2.75 -16.72
CA ARG A 35 -6.37 -2.47 -15.87
C ARG A 35 -7.54 -1.85 -16.61
N GLY A 36 -7.35 -1.46 -17.88
CA GLY A 36 -8.36 -0.84 -18.71
C GLY A 36 -8.56 0.65 -18.44
N GLU A 37 -9.65 1.18 -19.01
CA GLU A 37 -10.14 2.53 -18.74
C GLU A 37 -10.67 2.64 -17.31
N LEU A 38 -10.80 3.88 -16.85
CA LEU A 38 -11.37 4.20 -15.54
C LEU A 38 -12.76 3.55 -15.39
N ALA A 39 -12.93 2.79 -14.32
CA ALA A 39 -14.22 2.28 -13.86
C ALA A 39 -14.31 2.44 -12.34
N SER A 40 -15.14 3.39 -11.89
CA SER A 40 -15.32 3.76 -10.49
C SER A 40 -16.42 2.94 -9.82
N TYR A 41 -16.22 2.65 -8.53
CA TYR A 41 -17.30 2.13 -7.69
C TYR A 41 -18.24 3.25 -7.28
N SER A 42 -19.52 2.93 -7.03
CA SER A 42 -20.47 3.92 -6.54
C SER A 42 -20.09 4.41 -5.14
N ILE A 43 -20.46 5.65 -4.81
CA ILE A 43 -20.24 6.21 -3.47
C ILE A 43 -20.92 5.33 -2.41
N GLU A 44 -22.14 4.85 -2.69
CA GLU A 44 -22.89 4.03 -1.74
C GLU A 44 -22.14 2.73 -1.39
N GLU A 45 -21.61 2.02 -2.39
CA GLU A 45 -20.82 0.79 -2.16
C GLU A 45 -19.57 1.09 -1.31
N LEU A 46 -18.86 2.17 -1.61
CA LEU A 46 -17.65 2.57 -0.89
C LEU A 46 -17.94 2.97 0.56
N VAL A 47 -19.01 3.74 0.78
CA VAL A 47 -19.46 4.16 2.11
C VAL A 47 -19.93 2.97 2.93
N ASN A 48 -20.70 2.06 2.32
CA ASN A 48 -21.15 0.83 2.99
C ASN A 48 -19.97 -0.06 3.37
N ARG A 49 -18.95 -0.17 2.49
CA ARG A 49 -17.71 -0.89 2.81
C ARG A 49 -16.93 -0.24 3.95
N GLY A 50 -16.89 1.09 4.00
CA GLY A 50 -16.30 1.84 5.11
C GLY A 50 -17.00 1.56 6.44
N LYS A 51 -18.33 1.69 6.47
CA LYS A 51 -19.17 1.37 7.65
C LYS A 51 -18.93 -0.06 8.15
N GLN A 52 -18.98 -1.02 7.24
CA GLN A 52 -18.72 -2.43 7.57
C GLN A 52 -17.34 -2.61 8.19
N SER A 53 -16.31 -1.99 7.62
CA SER A 53 -14.94 -2.13 8.14
C SER A 53 -14.81 -1.59 9.57
N PHE A 54 -15.39 -0.44 9.88
CA PHE A 54 -15.41 0.09 11.25
C PHE A 54 -16.19 -0.80 12.23
N GLN A 55 -17.28 -1.42 11.77
CA GLN A 55 -18.03 -2.41 12.56
C GLN A 55 -17.20 -3.69 12.81
N GLU A 56 -16.24 -4.01 11.96
CA GLU A 56 -15.32 -5.14 12.11
C GLU A 56 -14.05 -4.77 12.93
N GLY A 57 -14.02 -3.58 13.54
CA GLY A 57 -12.97 -3.13 14.45
C GLY A 57 -11.77 -2.45 13.80
N VAL A 58 -11.83 -2.15 12.50
CA VAL A 58 -10.83 -1.33 11.80
C VAL A 58 -10.81 0.07 12.41
N CYS A 59 -9.62 0.66 12.55
CA CYS A 59 -9.45 2.07 12.99
C CYS A 59 -8.81 2.95 11.91
N GLU A 60 -8.41 2.37 10.78
CA GLU A 60 -7.79 3.10 9.68
C GLU A 60 -8.26 2.58 8.31
N ILE A 61 -8.64 3.48 7.42
CA ILE A 61 -8.98 3.16 6.02
C ILE A 61 -7.93 3.78 5.09
N TRP A 62 -7.40 2.99 4.17
CA TRP A 62 -6.57 3.45 3.06
C TRP A 62 -7.35 3.39 1.76
N LEU A 63 -7.58 4.54 1.15
CA LEU A 63 -8.12 4.61 -0.21
C LEU A 63 -6.99 4.40 -1.21
N THR A 64 -7.20 3.49 -2.16
CA THR A 64 -6.24 3.19 -3.20
C THR A 64 -6.89 3.28 -4.58
N SER A 65 -6.08 3.68 -5.56
CA SER A 65 -6.42 3.71 -6.97
C SER A 65 -5.12 3.84 -7.76
N GLU A 66 -5.23 3.63 -9.06
CA GLU A 66 -4.18 4.00 -10.00
C GLU A 66 -4.04 5.53 -10.11
N ASP A 67 -5.11 6.27 -9.81
CA ASP A 67 -5.15 7.71 -9.61
C ASP A 67 -6.42 8.08 -8.84
N THR A 68 -6.30 8.40 -7.55
CA THR A 68 -7.47 8.70 -6.72
C THR A 68 -8.19 9.97 -7.17
N GLY A 69 -7.47 10.93 -7.75
CA GLY A 69 -8.06 12.19 -8.23
C GLY A 69 -8.99 12.01 -9.42
N ALA A 70 -8.81 10.93 -10.19
CA ALA A 70 -9.65 10.62 -11.35
C ALA A 70 -11.01 10.02 -10.96
N TYR A 71 -11.20 9.63 -9.69
CA TYR A 71 -12.43 8.97 -9.23
C TYR A 71 -13.70 9.76 -9.61
N GLY A 72 -14.72 9.02 -10.05
CA GLY A 72 -16.07 9.56 -10.24
C GLY A 72 -16.34 10.18 -11.61
N ARG A 73 -15.30 10.49 -12.40
CA ARG A 73 -15.45 11.13 -13.72
C ARG A 73 -16.28 10.32 -14.70
N ASP A 74 -16.20 8.99 -14.62
CA ASP A 74 -16.92 8.04 -15.45
C ASP A 74 -18.38 7.82 -15.00
N ILE A 75 -18.75 8.26 -13.80
CA ILE A 75 -20.08 8.04 -13.19
C ILE A 75 -20.77 9.34 -12.74
N GLY A 76 -20.26 10.51 -13.14
CA GLY A 76 -20.88 11.81 -12.87
C GLY A 76 -20.78 12.30 -11.43
N THR A 77 -19.73 11.93 -10.70
CA THR A 77 -19.39 12.45 -9.36
C THR A 77 -17.89 12.78 -9.29
N ASP A 78 -17.38 13.17 -8.12
CA ASP A 78 -15.97 13.48 -7.91
C ASP A 78 -15.42 12.90 -6.60
N LEU A 79 -14.09 12.99 -6.45
CA LEU A 79 -13.37 12.56 -5.25
C LEU A 79 -13.81 13.33 -3.99
N PRO A 80 -13.94 14.68 -3.97
CA PRO A 80 -14.40 15.40 -2.78
C PRO A 80 -15.74 14.91 -2.25
N THR A 81 -16.72 14.64 -3.13
CA THR A 81 -18.05 14.14 -2.75
C THR A 81 -17.95 12.79 -2.04
N LEU A 82 -17.15 11.86 -2.57
CA LEU A 82 -16.87 10.59 -1.91
C LEU A 82 -16.22 10.78 -0.54
N LEU A 83 -15.18 11.62 -0.45
CA LEU A 83 -14.42 11.83 0.77
C LEU A 83 -15.27 12.41 1.89
N TRP A 84 -16.13 13.40 1.59
CA TRP A 84 -17.07 13.93 2.57
C TRP A 84 -18.05 12.86 3.07
N LYS A 85 -18.57 12.01 2.17
CA LYS A 85 -19.46 10.90 2.55
C LYS A 85 -18.77 9.82 3.38
N LEU A 86 -17.49 9.55 3.13
CA LEU A 86 -16.70 8.67 3.99
C LEU A 86 -16.47 9.31 5.36
N VAL A 87 -16.11 10.59 5.42
CA VAL A 87 -15.85 11.30 6.67
C VAL A 87 -17.04 11.25 7.64
N GLU A 88 -18.27 11.33 7.13
CA GLU A 88 -19.52 11.20 7.91
C GLU A 88 -19.58 9.88 8.70
N VAL A 89 -18.99 8.79 8.19
CA VAL A 89 -19.09 7.44 8.76
C VAL A 89 -17.86 6.98 9.54
N ILE A 90 -16.77 7.73 9.49
CA ILE A 90 -15.54 7.42 10.25
C ILE A 90 -15.79 7.73 11.73
N PRO A 91 -15.55 6.79 12.67
CA PRO A 91 -15.63 7.07 14.10
C PRO A 91 -14.63 8.13 14.56
N GLU A 92 -14.86 8.73 15.73
CA GLU A 92 -13.86 9.57 16.37
C GLU A 92 -12.55 8.80 16.57
N GLY A 93 -11.40 9.47 16.37
CA GLY A 93 -10.05 8.91 16.47
C GLY A 93 -9.65 7.88 15.39
N ALA A 94 -10.56 7.49 14.50
CA ALA A 94 -10.24 6.66 13.35
C ALA A 94 -9.82 7.55 12.18
N MET A 95 -9.00 7.00 11.27
CA MET A 95 -8.32 7.81 10.25
C MET A 95 -8.56 7.32 8.84
N LEU A 96 -8.72 8.27 7.91
CA LEU A 96 -8.72 8.06 6.47
C LEU A 96 -7.41 8.53 5.86
N ARG A 97 -6.75 7.63 5.12
CA ARG A 97 -5.61 7.96 4.28
C ARG A 97 -6.01 7.96 2.82
N LEU A 98 -5.71 9.06 2.14
CA LEU A 98 -5.87 9.16 0.70
C LEU A 98 -4.61 8.62 0.00
N GLY A 99 -4.82 7.81 -1.05
CA GLY A 99 -3.77 7.31 -1.92
C GLY A 99 -3.29 8.35 -2.93
N MET A 100 -2.39 7.92 -3.81
CA MET A 100 -1.76 8.74 -4.84
C MET A 100 -2.75 9.40 -5.80
N THR A 101 -2.51 10.67 -6.14
CA THR A 101 -3.24 11.43 -7.16
C THR A 101 -2.28 12.17 -8.10
N ASN A 102 -2.65 12.35 -9.37
CA ASN A 102 -1.86 13.18 -10.29
C ASN A 102 -2.30 14.66 -10.26
N PRO A 103 -1.38 15.61 -10.56
CA PRO A 103 -1.67 17.05 -10.52
C PRO A 103 -2.93 17.52 -11.25
N PRO A 104 -3.26 17.09 -12.49
CA PRO A 104 -4.40 17.62 -13.24
C PRO A 104 -5.72 17.47 -12.48
N TYR A 105 -5.94 16.31 -11.87
CA TYR A 105 -7.21 16.01 -11.23
C TYR A 105 -7.35 16.66 -9.85
N ILE A 106 -6.27 16.75 -9.09
CA ILE A 106 -6.31 17.41 -7.79
C ILE A 106 -6.41 18.94 -7.92
N LEU A 107 -5.85 19.50 -9.00
CA LEU A 107 -5.91 20.94 -9.30
C LEU A 107 -7.34 21.47 -9.38
N GLU A 108 -8.25 20.68 -9.96
CA GLU A 108 -9.67 21.03 -10.11
C GLU A 108 -10.40 21.15 -8.76
N HIS A 109 -9.85 20.53 -7.69
CA HIS A 109 -10.52 20.39 -6.40
C HIS A 109 -9.71 20.93 -5.21
N LEU A 110 -8.65 21.72 -5.44
CA LEU A 110 -7.69 22.11 -4.39
C LEU A 110 -8.32 22.71 -3.13
N GLU A 111 -9.29 23.63 -3.26
CA GLU A 111 -9.94 24.27 -2.11
C GLU A 111 -10.71 23.24 -1.26
N GLU A 112 -11.50 22.37 -1.89
CA GLU A 112 -12.24 21.32 -1.17
C GLU A 112 -11.29 20.28 -0.56
N MET A 113 -10.26 19.90 -1.29
CA MET A 113 -9.24 18.98 -0.80
C MET A 113 -8.49 19.54 0.41
N ALA A 114 -8.20 20.83 0.44
CA ALA A 114 -7.61 21.47 1.62
C ALA A 114 -8.56 21.41 2.84
N LYS A 115 -9.87 21.61 2.65
CA LYS A 115 -10.85 21.45 3.74
C LYS A 115 -10.88 20.01 4.27
N ILE A 116 -10.92 19.03 3.35
CA ILE A 116 -10.95 17.61 3.69
C ILE A 116 -9.67 17.19 4.42
N LEU A 117 -8.49 17.59 3.94
CA LEU A 117 -7.21 17.26 4.55
C LEU A 117 -7.01 17.92 5.93
N ASN A 118 -7.69 19.05 6.20
CA ASN A 118 -7.74 19.64 7.54
C ASN A 118 -8.70 18.91 8.49
N HIS A 119 -9.62 18.08 7.99
CA HIS A 119 -10.58 17.37 8.83
C HIS A 119 -9.89 16.41 9.81
N GLN A 120 -10.34 16.35 11.07
CA GLN A 120 -9.66 15.58 12.14
C GLN A 120 -9.55 14.08 11.86
N ARG A 121 -10.47 13.52 11.06
CA ARG A 121 -10.55 12.10 10.69
C ARG A 121 -9.82 11.72 9.40
N VAL A 122 -9.10 12.65 8.79
CA VAL A 122 -8.35 12.43 7.54
C VAL A 122 -6.88 12.72 7.81
N TYR A 123 -5.93 11.96 7.28
CA TYR A 123 -4.53 12.36 7.38
C TYR A 123 -4.25 13.58 6.50
N ALA A 124 -3.52 14.56 7.03
CA ALA A 124 -2.93 15.65 6.26
C ALA A 124 -1.67 15.13 5.55
N PHE A 125 -1.89 14.21 4.62
CA PHE A 125 -0.88 13.55 3.80
C PHE A 125 -1.44 13.42 2.39
N LEU A 126 -0.61 13.74 1.39
CA LEU A 126 -0.96 13.49 -0.01
C LEU A 126 0.25 13.04 -0.80
N HIS A 127 0.06 12.02 -1.62
CA HIS A 127 1.07 11.52 -2.54
C HIS A 127 0.78 12.07 -3.94
N VAL A 128 1.62 12.99 -4.41
CA VAL A 128 1.50 13.67 -5.71
C VAL A 128 2.77 13.43 -6.51
N PRO A 129 2.79 12.49 -7.47
CA PRO A 129 3.99 12.18 -8.24
C PRO A 129 4.32 13.30 -9.23
N VAL A 130 5.52 13.88 -9.15
CA VAL A 130 6.01 14.83 -10.16
C VAL A 130 6.66 14.10 -11.34
N GLN A 131 7.31 12.97 -11.09
CA GLN A 131 8.10 12.14 -12.01
C GLN A 131 9.38 12.79 -12.55
N SER A 132 9.31 14.02 -13.03
CA SER A 132 10.45 14.83 -13.46
C SER A 132 10.12 16.31 -13.24
N ALA A 133 11.13 17.14 -13.00
CA ALA A 133 10.97 18.60 -12.96
C ALA A 133 11.40 19.30 -14.27
N SER A 134 11.48 18.58 -15.39
CA SER A 134 11.63 19.16 -16.72
C SER A 134 10.33 19.03 -17.50
N ASP A 135 9.81 20.15 -18.00
CA ASP A 135 8.60 20.16 -18.82
C ASP A 135 8.79 19.42 -20.15
N SER A 136 10.02 19.40 -20.69
CA SER A 136 10.34 18.60 -21.89
C SER A 136 10.19 17.10 -21.58
N VAL A 137 10.76 16.65 -20.46
CA VAL A 137 10.66 15.25 -20.03
C VAL A 137 9.21 14.88 -19.68
N LEU A 138 8.46 15.76 -19.00
CA LEU A 138 7.05 15.56 -18.69
C LEU A 138 6.20 15.43 -19.96
N MET A 139 6.47 16.24 -20.98
CA MET A 139 5.80 16.16 -22.28
C MET A 139 6.09 14.81 -22.96
N ASP A 140 7.35 14.36 -22.97
CA ASP A 140 7.73 13.05 -23.51
C ASP A 140 7.17 11.87 -22.72
N MET A 141 6.96 12.04 -21.41
CA MET A 141 6.22 11.11 -20.56
C MET A 141 4.72 11.07 -20.89
N LYS A 142 4.20 12.02 -21.68
CA LYS A 142 2.77 12.31 -21.89
C LYS A 142 2.05 12.62 -20.58
N ARG A 143 2.64 13.49 -19.76
CA ARG A 143 1.95 14.11 -18.63
C ARG A 143 1.09 15.27 -19.12
N GLU A 144 -0.11 15.38 -18.57
CA GLU A 144 -1.06 16.46 -18.87
C GLU A 144 -0.89 17.65 -17.90
N TYR A 145 0.33 17.83 -17.39
CA TYR A 145 0.70 18.89 -16.46
C TYR A 145 2.16 19.27 -16.66
N CYS A 146 2.49 20.50 -16.28
CA CYS A 146 3.86 21.01 -16.20
C CYS A 146 4.35 21.07 -14.75
N VAL A 147 5.61 21.46 -14.54
CA VAL A 147 6.16 21.65 -13.20
C VAL A 147 5.45 22.75 -12.43
N ALA A 148 5.04 23.83 -13.11
CA ALA A 148 4.31 24.92 -12.46
C ALA A 148 2.97 24.44 -11.87
N ASP A 149 2.29 23.50 -12.55
CA ASP A 149 1.06 22.87 -12.05
C ASP A 149 1.33 22.05 -10.78
N PHE A 150 2.40 21.27 -10.76
CA PHE A 150 2.82 20.54 -9.56
C PHE A 150 3.15 21.50 -8.40
N LYS A 151 3.95 22.54 -8.66
CA LYS A 151 4.29 23.55 -7.65
C LYS A 151 3.03 24.22 -7.09
N ARG A 152 2.08 24.58 -7.96
CA ARG A 152 0.78 25.15 -7.55
C ARG A 152 0.03 24.25 -6.58
N VAL A 153 -0.01 22.94 -6.83
CA VAL A 153 -0.63 21.97 -5.90
C VAL A 153 0.09 22.00 -4.54
N VAL A 154 1.42 21.87 -4.55
CA VAL A 154 2.22 21.77 -3.33
C VAL A 154 2.14 23.05 -2.51
N ASP A 155 2.34 24.22 -3.13
CA ASP A 155 2.36 25.52 -2.46
C ASP A 155 0.99 25.87 -1.88
N PHE A 156 -0.07 25.60 -2.64
CA PHE A 156 -1.44 25.80 -2.18
C PHE A 156 -1.74 24.95 -0.94
N LEU A 157 -1.43 23.65 -1.00
CA LEU A 157 -1.70 22.74 0.12
C LEU A 157 -0.83 23.03 1.33
N LYS A 158 0.47 23.34 1.16
CA LYS A 158 1.35 23.75 2.28
C LYS A 158 0.85 25.02 2.97
N THR A 159 0.22 25.92 2.22
CA THR A 159 -0.35 27.16 2.76
C THR A 159 -1.68 26.91 3.47
N ARG A 160 -2.58 26.11 2.90
CA ARG A 160 -3.96 25.91 3.40
C ARG A 160 -4.12 24.74 4.36
N VAL A 161 -3.17 23.82 4.41
CA VAL A 161 -3.15 22.64 5.30
C VAL A 161 -1.84 22.65 6.08
N PRO A 162 -1.75 23.42 7.19
CA PRO A 162 -0.51 23.54 7.95
C PRO A 162 0.02 22.18 8.40
N GLY A 163 1.29 21.91 8.09
CA GLY A 163 1.98 20.66 8.44
C GLY A 163 1.77 19.50 7.47
N ILE A 164 1.02 19.69 6.36
CA ILE A 164 0.80 18.61 5.38
C ILE A 164 2.10 17.95 4.90
N THR A 165 2.10 16.63 4.89
CA THR A 165 3.16 15.84 4.27
C THR A 165 2.83 15.61 2.80
N ILE A 166 3.72 16.06 1.91
CA ILE A 166 3.66 15.72 0.49
C ILE A 166 4.72 14.66 0.19
N ALA A 167 4.26 13.51 -0.32
CA ALA A 167 5.11 12.49 -0.92
C ALA A 167 5.11 12.63 -2.44
N THR A 168 6.22 12.30 -3.10
CA THR A 168 6.33 12.36 -4.57
C THR A 168 7.25 11.27 -5.11
N ASP A 169 7.14 10.99 -6.41
CA ASP A 169 8.01 10.07 -7.14
C ASP A 169 8.83 10.82 -8.17
N ILE A 170 10.06 10.34 -8.40
CA ILE A 170 10.93 10.79 -9.47
C ILE A 170 11.43 9.56 -10.25
N ILE A 171 11.42 9.66 -11.58
CA ILE A 171 12.00 8.69 -12.50
C ILE A 171 13.28 9.30 -13.09
N CYS A 172 14.44 8.86 -12.61
CA CYS A 172 15.73 9.26 -13.14
C CYS A 172 16.04 8.51 -14.44
N GLY A 173 16.52 9.24 -15.44
CA GLY A 173 17.02 8.67 -16.69
C GLY A 173 15.92 8.27 -17.66
N PHE A 174 14.81 9.01 -17.68
CA PHE A 174 13.79 8.83 -18.71
C PHE A 174 14.41 8.99 -20.12
N PRO A 175 13.97 8.24 -21.15
CA PRO A 175 14.52 8.34 -22.49
C PRO A 175 14.46 9.78 -23.02
N GLY A 176 15.62 10.34 -23.39
CA GLY A 176 15.75 11.74 -23.83
C GLY A 176 16.20 12.73 -22.74
N GLU A 177 16.16 12.37 -21.45
CA GLU A 177 16.50 13.27 -20.34
C GLU A 177 17.97 13.75 -20.40
N THR A 178 18.18 15.06 -20.53
CA THR A 178 19.49 15.71 -20.54
C THR A 178 20.03 15.97 -19.13
N ASP A 179 21.24 16.50 -19.02
CA ASP A 179 21.80 16.88 -17.73
C ASP A 179 21.10 18.11 -17.15
N GLU A 180 20.69 19.06 -18.00
CA GLU A 180 19.90 20.23 -17.61
C GLU A 180 18.54 19.82 -17.02
N ASP A 181 17.83 18.88 -17.67
CA ASP A 181 16.56 18.35 -17.19
C ASP A 181 16.69 17.73 -15.79
N PHE A 182 17.78 16.97 -15.58
CA PHE A 182 18.07 16.36 -14.30
C PHE A 182 18.42 17.42 -13.24
N GLN A 183 19.15 18.48 -13.60
CA GLN A 183 19.44 19.58 -12.66
C GLN A 183 18.19 20.35 -12.25
N GLU A 184 17.20 20.51 -13.12
CA GLU A 184 15.89 21.08 -12.73
C GLU A 184 15.20 20.22 -11.66
N THR A 185 15.27 18.90 -11.82
CA THR A 185 14.76 17.92 -10.84
C THR A 185 15.47 18.02 -9.50
N MET A 186 16.80 18.17 -9.51
CA MET A 186 17.59 18.37 -8.29
C MET A 186 17.19 19.66 -7.56
N LYS A 187 17.03 20.78 -8.30
CA LYS A 187 16.59 22.07 -7.73
C LYS A 187 15.22 21.98 -7.08
N LEU A 188 14.26 21.29 -7.70
CA LEU A 188 12.93 21.09 -7.13
C LEU A 188 13.01 20.36 -5.78
N VAL A 189 13.82 19.31 -5.68
CA VAL A 189 13.96 18.55 -4.43
C VAL A 189 14.69 19.35 -3.36
N GLU A 190 15.68 20.16 -3.75
CA GLU A 190 16.38 21.08 -2.83
C GLU A 190 15.45 22.18 -2.29
N GLU A 191 14.57 22.72 -3.14
CA GLU A 191 13.58 23.75 -2.78
C GLU A 191 12.53 23.22 -1.80
N TYR A 192 11.93 22.06 -2.11
CA TYR A 192 10.79 21.55 -1.33
C TYR A 192 11.17 20.66 -0.15
N ARG A 193 12.37 20.05 -0.17
CA ARG A 193 12.89 19.14 0.88
C ARG A 193 11.85 18.12 1.34
N PHE A 194 11.25 17.39 0.39
CA PHE A 194 10.16 16.43 0.65
C PHE A 194 10.50 15.45 1.78
N PRO A 195 9.61 15.21 2.76
CA PRO A 195 9.81 14.18 3.79
C PRO A 195 9.84 12.76 3.22
N SER A 196 9.08 12.51 2.15
CA SER A 196 8.97 11.21 1.49
C SER A 196 9.18 11.36 -0.02
N LEU A 197 10.22 10.71 -0.54
CA LEU A 197 10.62 10.81 -1.94
C LEU A 197 10.95 9.42 -2.49
N PHE A 198 10.20 8.99 -3.51
CA PHE A 198 10.41 7.71 -4.19
C PHE A 198 11.29 7.93 -5.42
N ILE A 199 12.57 7.61 -5.30
CA ILE A 199 13.55 7.77 -6.39
C ILE A 199 13.68 6.45 -7.13
N ASN A 200 13.26 6.42 -8.39
CA ASN A 200 13.30 5.24 -9.24
C ASN A 200 14.16 5.47 -10.48
N GLN A 201 14.80 4.42 -10.98
CA GLN A 201 15.44 4.43 -12.29
C GLN A 201 14.42 4.09 -13.38
N PHE A 202 14.51 4.76 -14.53
CA PHE A 202 13.72 4.38 -15.68
C PHE A 202 14.05 2.96 -16.14
N TYR A 203 13.00 2.15 -16.24
CA TYR A 203 13.03 0.80 -16.77
C TYR A 203 12.13 0.69 -18.01
N PRO A 204 12.67 0.34 -19.19
CA PRO A 204 11.90 0.23 -20.42
C PRO A 204 10.99 -1.00 -20.37
N ARG A 205 9.71 -0.81 -20.02
CA ARG A 205 8.74 -1.91 -19.97
C ARG A 205 8.37 -2.35 -21.39
N PRO A 206 8.50 -3.64 -21.75
CA PRO A 206 8.22 -4.11 -23.12
C PRO A 206 6.82 -3.72 -23.60
N GLY A 207 6.70 -3.17 -24.82
CA GLY A 207 5.42 -2.77 -25.41
C GLY A 207 4.95 -1.34 -25.07
N THR A 208 5.68 -0.61 -24.22
CA THR A 208 5.41 0.82 -23.97
C THR A 208 6.09 1.71 -25.02
N PRO A 209 5.53 2.89 -25.36
CA PRO A 209 6.19 3.84 -26.25
C PRO A 209 7.61 4.22 -25.81
N ALA A 210 7.80 4.49 -24.51
CA ALA A 210 9.11 4.88 -23.96
C ALA A 210 10.17 3.78 -24.07
N ALA A 211 9.77 2.50 -24.17
CA ALA A 211 10.72 1.41 -24.41
C ALA A 211 11.34 1.43 -25.81
N LYS A 212 10.74 2.13 -26.78
CA LYS A 212 11.24 2.27 -28.16
C LYS A 212 12.05 3.55 -28.37
N MET A 213 12.06 4.46 -27.40
CA MET A 213 12.80 5.72 -27.48
C MET A 213 14.32 5.49 -27.28
N PRO A 214 15.18 6.40 -27.75
CA PRO A 214 16.62 6.38 -27.44
C PRO A 214 16.87 6.42 -25.93
N GLN A 215 17.50 5.37 -25.40
CA GLN A 215 17.65 5.19 -23.95
C GLN A 215 18.85 5.96 -23.40
N VAL A 216 18.69 6.54 -22.21
CA VAL A 216 19.81 7.08 -21.43
C VAL A 216 20.72 5.92 -20.96
N PRO A 217 22.05 6.02 -21.12
CA PRO A 217 22.99 4.97 -20.71
C PRO A 217 22.83 4.57 -19.23
N ALA A 218 22.93 3.28 -18.93
CA ALA A 218 22.70 2.75 -17.58
C ALA A 218 23.61 3.39 -16.51
N GLN A 219 24.86 3.72 -16.87
CA GLN A 219 25.79 4.41 -15.97
C GLN A 219 25.28 5.79 -15.56
N ILE A 220 24.72 6.57 -16.49
CA ILE A 220 24.13 7.89 -16.22
C ILE A 220 22.90 7.76 -15.33
N LYS A 221 22.00 6.80 -15.61
CA LYS A 221 20.82 6.54 -14.77
C LYS A 221 21.22 6.21 -13.32
N LYS A 222 22.26 5.39 -13.16
CA LYS A 222 22.83 5.03 -11.85
C LYS A 222 23.45 6.24 -11.15
N GLN A 223 24.19 7.07 -11.87
CA GLN A 223 24.77 8.30 -11.35
C GLN A 223 23.69 9.26 -10.85
N ARG A 224 22.71 9.61 -11.70
CA ARG A 224 21.59 10.51 -11.37
C ARG A 224 20.82 10.04 -10.13
N THR A 225 20.48 8.76 -10.07
CA THR A 225 19.81 8.18 -8.89
C THR A 225 20.64 8.32 -7.61
N LYS A 226 21.97 8.11 -7.70
CA LYS A 226 22.88 8.23 -6.57
C LYS A 226 22.99 9.68 -6.08
N GLU A 227 23.09 10.63 -7.01
CA GLU A 227 23.15 12.07 -6.70
C GLU A 227 21.86 12.55 -6.03
N LEU A 228 20.70 12.21 -6.61
CA LEU A 228 19.41 12.57 -6.04
C LEU A 228 19.16 11.90 -4.68
N SER A 229 19.59 10.64 -4.52
CA SER A 229 19.55 9.95 -3.23
C SER A 229 20.45 10.66 -2.21
N LYS A 230 21.66 11.09 -2.60
CA LYS A 230 22.55 11.83 -1.71
C LYS A 230 21.92 13.16 -1.28
N LEU A 231 21.29 13.90 -2.19
CA LEU A 231 20.54 15.11 -1.86
C LEU A 231 19.41 14.81 -0.87
N PHE A 232 18.58 13.81 -1.16
CA PHE A 232 17.51 13.42 -0.26
C PHE A 232 18.01 13.09 1.15
N HIS A 233 19.12 12.35 1.29
CA HIS A 233 19.69 12.01 2.60
C HIS A 233 20.46 13.17 3.27
N SER A 234 20.71 14.27 2.58
CA SER A 234 21.43 15.42 3.14
C SER A 234 20.60 16.25 4.13
N TYR A 235 19.27 16.05 4.15
CA TYR A 235 18.35 16.78 5.02
C TYR A 235 17.46 15.88 5.86
N ASN A 236 17.15 16.35 7.06
CA ASN A 236 16.18 15.73 7.97
C ASN A 236 14.86 16.49 7.95
N PRO A 237 13.72 15.83 7.71
CA PRO A 237 12.43 16.51 7.67
C PRO A 237 11.81 16.77 9.05
N TYR A 238 12.22 16.04 10.09
CA TYR A 238 11.48 15.99 11.37
C TYR A 238 12.21 16.62 12.57
N ASP A 239 13.41 17.16 12.43
CA ASP A 239 14.20 17.66 13.58
C ASP A 239 13.45 18.73 14.39
N HIS A 240 12.65 19.55 13.71
CA HIS A 240 11.81 20.58 14.32
C HIS A 240 10.66 20.04 15.19
N LYS A 241 10.38 18.72 15.14
CA LYS A 241 9.33 18.04 15.90
C LYS A 241 9.78 17.57 17.28
N ILE A 242 11.08 17.55 17.55
CA ILE A 242 11.61 17.14 18.85
C ILE A 242 11.11 18.09 19.94
N GLY A 243 10.55 17.54 21.02
CA GLY A 243 9.91 18.29 22.10
C GLY A 243 8.42 18.59 21.88
N GLU A 244 7.87 18.32 20.69
CA GLU A 244 6.42 18.43 20.47
C GLU A 244 5.68 17.27 21.14
N ARG A 245 4.48 17.58 21.66
CA ARG A 245 3.49 16.59 22.06
C ARG A 245 2.54 16.32 20.91
N GLN A 246 2.35 15.05 20.55
CA GLN A 246 1.53 14.66 19.40
C GLN A 246 0.58 13.51 19.74
N LYS A 247 -0.59 13.50 19.09
CA LYS A 247 -1.52 12.37 19.10
C LYS A 247 -1.19 11.42 17.95
N VAL A 248 -1.09 10.13 18.24
CA VAL A 248 -0.70 9.11 17.27
C VAL A 248 -1.61 7.89 17.33
N LEU A 249 -1.94 7.33 16.17
CA LEU A 249 -2.70 6.08 16.04
C LEU A 249 -1.72 4.92 15.87
N ILE A 250 -1.77 3.92 16.74
CA ILE A 250 -0.90 2.73 16.67
C ILE A 250 -1.63 1.60 15.93
N THR A 251 -1.10 1.17 14.79
CA THR A 251 -1.72 0.09 13.98
C THR A 251 -0.78 -1.03 13.62
N GLU A 252 0.53 -0.88 13.83
CA GLU A 252 1.53 -1.79 13.31
C GLU A 252 2.65 -2.07 14.32
N GLU A 253 3.44 -3.09 14.02
CA GLU A 253 4.63 -3.46 14.76
C GLU A 253 5.86 -3.21 13.88
N SER A 254 6.97 -2.76 14.47
CA SER A 254 8.21 -2.56 13.72
C SER A 254 8.75 -3.88 13.17
N PHE A 255 9.52 -3.83 12.09
CA PHE A 255 10.10 -5.02 11.46
C PHE A 255 10.99 -5.83 12.42
N ASP A 256 11.71 -5.15 13.32
CA ASP A 256 12.55 -5.77 14.34
C ASP A 256 11.78 -6.14 15.62
N SER A 257 10.45 -5.96 15.65
CA SER A 257 9.57 -6.27 16.77
C SER A 257 9.90 -5.56 18.09
N LYS A 258 10.70 -4.49 18.07
CA LYS A 258 11.07 -3.75 19.29
C LYS A 258 10.08 -2.66 19.67
N PHE A 259 9.39 -2.10 18.68
CA PHE A 259 8.48 -0.97 18.86
C PHE A 259 7.13 -1.26 18.23
N TYR A 260 6.13 -0.48 18.63
CA TYR A 260 4.96 -0.28 17.80
C TYR A 260 5.18 0.90 16.86
N VAL A 261 4.54 0.82 15.71
CA VAL A 261 4.55 1.85 14.66
C VAL A 261 3.21 2.58 14.73
N ALA A 262 3.31 3.88 14.96
CA ALA A 262 2.19 4.79 15.02
C ALA A 262 2.29 5.86 13.93
N HIS A 263 1.16 6.46 13.58
CA HIS A 263 1.10 7.60 12.67
C HIS A 263 0.40 8.79 13.33
N ASN A 264 0.98 9.99 13.19
CA ASN A 264 0.32 11.23 13.60
C ASN A 264 -0.62 11.75 12.50
N LYS A 265 -1.23 12.92 12.72
CA LYS A 265 -2.11 13.60 11.75
C LYS A 265 -1.49 13.80 10.36
N PHE A 266 -0.17 13.91 10.25
CA PHE A 266 0.55 14.14 8.99
C PHE A 266 1.05 12.85 8.32
N TYR A 267 0.60 11.70 8.86
CA TYR A 267 1.02 10.37 8.45
C TYR A 267 2.54 10.14 8.57
N GLU A 268 3.19 10.86 9.49
CA GLU A 268 4.59 10.66 9.83
C GLU A 268 4.71 9.46 10.75
N GLN A 269 5.78 8.67 10.60
CA GLN A 269 5.97 7.44 11.38
C GLN A 269 6.59 7.73 12.74
N ILE A 270 5.96 7.27 13.82
CA ILE A 270 6.45 7.39 15.20
C ILE A 270 6.61 6.00 15.81
N LEU A 271 7.82 5.70 16.26
CA LEU A 271 8.12 4.48 17.01
C LEU A 271 7.79 4.70 18.48
N VAL A 272 6.93 3.83 19.02
CA VAL A 272 6.42 3.90 20.38
C VAL A 272 6.81 2.62 21.15
N PRO A 273 7.29 2.71 22.41
CA PRO A 273 7.52 1.54 23.25
C PRO A 273 6.29 0.63 23.33
N LYS A 274 6.52 -0.68 23.29
CA LYS A 274 5.44 -1.66 23.32
C LYS A 274 4.70 -1.65 24.65
N ASN A 275 3.39 -1.50 24.57
CA ASN A 275 2.45 -1.81 25.64
C ASN A 275 1.22 -2.44 24.99
N PRO A 276 0.84 -3.69 25.31
CA PRO A 276 -0.31 -4.38 24.71
C PRO A 276 -1.60 -3.56 24.70
N GLU A 277 -1.75 -2.64 25.65
CA GLU A 277 -2.90 -1.74 25.74
C GLU A 277 -2.94 -0.65 24.66
N PHE A 278 -1.92 -0.48 23.83
CA PHE A 278 -1.86 0.61 22.85
C PHE A 278 -2.26 0.21 21.43
N MET A 279 -2.19 -1.08 21.09
CA MET A 279 -2.43 -1.54 19.72
C MET A 279 -3.88 -1.24 19.30
N GLY A 280 -4.05 -0.56 18.16
CA GLY A 280 -5.34 -0.11 17.64
C GLY A 280 -5.91 1.14 18.31
N LYS A 281 -5.13 1.83 19.15
CA LYS A 281 -5.59 2.96 19.96
C LYS A 281 -4.83 4.25 19.64
N MET A 282 -5.47 5.38 19.93
CA MET A 282 -4.88 6.72 19.91
C MET A 282 -4.17 6.98 21.24
N VAL A 283 -2.93 7.47 21.18
CA VAL A 283 -2.08 7.76 22.34
C VAL A 283 -1.41 9.12 22.17
N GLU A 284 -1.23 9.85 23.26
CA GLU A 284 -0.40 11.06 23.29
C GLU A 284 1.05 10.71 23.64
N VAL A 285 1.97 11.21 22.83
CA VAL A 285 3.41 10.96 22.97
C VAL A 285 4.18 12.28 22.93
N ASP A 286 5.26 12.35 23.71
CA ASP A 286 6.26 13.40 23.61
C ASP A 286 7.39 12.92 22.68
N ILE A 287 7.66 13.66 21.60
CA ILE A 287 8.69 13.32 20.63
C ILE A 287 10.06 13.66 21.21
N PHE A 288 10.97 12.67 21.30
CA PHE A 288 12.30 12.87 21.89
C PHE A 288 13.45 12.61 20.93
N GLU A 289 13.19 12.00 19.77
CA GLU A 289 14.21 11.69 18.76
C GLU A 289 13.58 11.78 17.37
N ALA A 290 14.34 12.30 16.40
CA ALA A 290 13.99 12.33 15.00
C ALA A 290 15.10 11.68 14.16
N GLY A 291 14.71 10.84 13.21
CA GLY A 291 15.58 10.27 12.19
C GLY A 291 15.08 10.63 10.79
N LYS A 292 15.75 10.11 9.75
CA LYS A 292 15.39 10.42 8.36
C LYS A 292 13.96 10.00 7.96
N HIS A 293 13.50 8.86 8.50
CA HIS A 293 12.25 8.20 8.09
C HIS A 293 11.25 8.02 9.23
N PHE A 294 11.61 8.37 10.45
CA PHE A 294 10.80 8.13 11.64
C PHE A 294 11.11 9.14 12.74
N MET A 295 10.23 9.23 13.72
CA MET A 295 10.48 9.83 15.02
C MET A 295 10.34 8.77 16.11
N ARG A 296 10.85 9.03 17.32
CA ARG A 296 10.52 8.25 18.52
C ARG A 296 9.72 9.09 19.49
N GLY A 297 8.63 8.51 19.97
CA GLY A 297 7.72 9.14 20.92
C GLY A 297 7.64 8.34 22.21
N GLN A 298 7.69 9.02 23.35
CA GLN A 298 7.46 8.44 24.66
C GLN A 298 6.00 8.70 25.07
N PRO A 299 5.18 7.65 25.32
CA PRO A 299 3.85 7.81 25.89
C PRO A 299 3.89 8.56 27.21
N ILE A 300 2.99 9.52 27.39
CA ILE A 300 2.87 10.23 28.66
C ILE A 300 2.24 9.32 29.73
N SER A 301 2.65 9.46 30.99
CA SER A 301 2.20 8.58 32.08
C SER A 301 0.68 8.61 32.32
N GLU A 302 0.03 9.73 32.00
CA GLU A 302 -1.41 9.94 32.10
C GLU A 302 -2.11 9.90 30.74
N ALA A 303 -1.49 9.28 29.72
CA ALA A 303 -2.00 9.32 28.35
C ALA A 303 -3.43 8.81 28.32
N ARG A 304 -4.36 9.64 27.85
CA ARG A 304 -5.71 9.17 27.54
C ARG A 304 -5.62 8.26 26.33
N VAL A 305 -5.59 6.96 26.61
CA VAL A 305 -5.65 5.94 25.59
C VAL A 305 -7.10 5.86 25.11
N PHE A 306 -7.32 6.18 23.83
CA PHE A 306 -8.64 6.21 23.22
C PHE A 306 -8.76 5.13 22.16
N THR A 307 -9.78 4.27 22.25
CA THR A 307 -10.05 3.23 21.25
C THR A 307 -10.99 3.79 20.18
N PRO A 308 -10.55 3.96 18.92
CA PRO A 308 -11.41 4.44 17.84
C PRO A 308 -12.46 3.43 17.39
N SER A 309 -12.14 2.15 17.53
CA SER A 309 -12.99 1.08 17.00
C SER A 309 -14.24 0.89 17.87
N ILE A 310 -15.37 0.69 17.21
CA ILE A 310 -16.65 0.42 17.88
C ILE A 310 -16.70 -1.04 18.38
N ARG A 311 -15.95 -1.93 17.74
CA ARG A 311 -15.82 -3.35 18.09
C ARG A 311 -14.37 -3.78 18.18
N ARG A 312 -14.16 -4.98 18.74
CA ARG A 312 -12.86 -5.65 18.72
C ARG A 312 -12.51 -6.01 17.25
N PRO A 313 -11.28 -5.73 16.80
CA PRO A 313 -10.82 -6.16 15.48
C PRO A 313 -10.87 -7.68 15.34
N PHE A 314 -11.14 -8.14 14.12
CA PHE A 314 -11.02 -9.55 13.77
C PHE A 314 -9.62 -10.11 14.04
N ALA A 315 -9.56 -11.39 14.39
CA ALA A 315 -8.31 -12.12 14.53
C ALA A 315 -7.63 -12.29 13.17
N ARG A 316 -6.30 -12.43 13.18
CA ARG A 316 -5.54 -12.64 11.96
C ARG A 316 -6.00 -13.94 11.28
N GLY A 317 -6.42 -13.83 10.02
CA GLY A 317 -6.94 -14.95 9.22
C GLY A 317 -8.46 -15.02 9.13
N GLU A 318 -9.19 -14.24 9.93
CA GLU A 318 -10.65 -14.15 9.82
C GLU A 318 -11.07 -13.37 8.56
N VAL A 319 -12.24 -13.75 8.04
CA VAL A 319 -12.77 -13.27 6.77
C VAL A 319 -13.74 -12.10 7.00
N SER A 320 -13.40 -10.95 6.43
CA SER A 320 -14.29 -9.79 6.33
C SER A 320 -15.39 -10.01 5.30
N GLY A 321 -16.56 -9.39 5.49
CA GLY A 321 -17.59 -9.38 4.44
C GLY A 321 -18.51 -10.60 4.40
N LEU A 322 -18.38 -11.55 5.33
CA LEU A 322 -19.37 -12.62 5.49
C LEU A 322 -20.67 -12.05 6.05
N THR A 323 -21.80 -12.36 5.41
CA THR A 323 -23.12 -12.10 6.00
C THR A 323 -23.29 -12.96 7.25
N GLU A 324 -24.08 -12.51 8.23
CA GLU A 324 -24.34 -13.32 9.44
C GLU A 324 -24.98 -14.68 9.08
N GLU A 325 -25.77 -14.72 8.02
CA GLU A 325 -26.32 -15.95 7.45
C GLU A 325 -25.23 -16.93 7.00
N PHE A 326 -24.16 -16.44 6.36
CA PHE A 326 -23.03 -17.27 5.96
C PHE A 326 -22.17 -17.72 7.14
N ARG A 327 -22.00 -16.87 8.17
CA ARG A 327 -21.29 -17.25 9.40
C ARG A 327 -22.05 -18.34 10.15
N HIS A 328 -23.36 -18.15 10.35
CA HIS A 328 -24.22 -19.17 10.96
C HIS A 328 -24.24 -20.47 10.15
N ALA A 329 -24.24 -20.42 8.82
CA ALA A 329 -24.15 -21.63 8.00
C ALA A 329 -22.80 -22.36 8.19
N LEU A 330 -21.68 -21.64 8.29
CA LEU A 330 -20.35 -22.22 8.55
C LEU A 330 -20.22 -22.80 9.97
N GLU A 331 -20.74 -22.09 10.97
CA GLU A 331 -20.77 -22.54 12.37
C GLU A 331 -21.64 -23.80 12.52
N ASN A 332 -22.84 -23.81 11.93
CA ASN A 332 -23.73 -24.97 11.94
C ASN A 332 -23.14 -26.18 11.21
N ASP A 333 -22.39 -25.98 10.11
CA ASP A 333 -21.73 -27.07 9.39
C ASP A 333 -20.51 -27.61 10.18
N SER A 334 -19.83 -26.76 10.96
CA SER A 334 -18.72 -27.14 11.85
C SER A 334 -19.20 -27.92 13.08
N GLU A 335 -20.36 -27.58 13.65
CA GLU A 335 -20.99 -28.34 14.74
C GLU A 335 -21.57 -29.67 14.24
N SER A 336 -22.04 -29.75 12.99
CA SER A 336 -22.57 -31.00 12.41
C SER A 336 -21.50 -32.06 12.09
N LYS A 337 -20.21 -31.68 12.08
CA LYS A 337 -19.07 -32.56 11.77
C LYS A 337 -18.28 -33.04 13.00
N ALA A 338 -18.81 -32.89 14.21
CA ALA A 338 -18.33 -33.64 15.35
C ALA A 338 -18.93 -35.06 15.34
N ARG A 339 -18.29 -36.01 14.63
CA ARG A 339 -18.57 -37.46 14.80
C ARG A 339 -17.45 -38.15 15.60
N PRO A 340 -17.79 -39.10 16.47
CA PRO A 340 -16.86 -39.72 17.41
C PRO A 340 -15.98 -40.78 16.74
N SER A 341 -14.85 -41.05 17.42
CA SER A 341 -13.89 -42.12 17.16
C SER A 341 -14.54 -43.43 16.71
N VAL A 342 -14.16 -43.94 15.53
CA VAL A 342 -14.58 -45.27 15.06
C VAL A 342 -13.53 -46.29 15.47
N GLU A 343 -13.77 -46.95 16.60
CA GLU A 343 -13.20 -48.24 16.95
C GLU A 343 -14.35 -49.28 16.99
N ARG A 344 -14.19 -50.40 16.27
CA ARG A 344 -15.00 -51.66 16.27
C ARG A 344 -16.34 -51.60 15.50
N GLN A 345 -16.42 -52.25 14.33
CA GLN A 345 -16.73 -53.67 14.04
C GLN A 345 -18.21 -53.91 13.73
N ILE A 346 -18.47 -54.55 12.58
CA ILE A 346 -19.48 -55.60 12.24
C ILE A 346 -19.40 -55.69 10.70
N VAL A 347 -18.69 -56.65 10.10
CA VAL A 347 -19.03 -58.09 9.89
C VAL A 347 -20.34 -58.27 9.10
N GLN A 348 -20.26 -59.08 8.04
CA GLN A 348 -21.31 -59.56 7.12
C GLN A 348 -21.68 -58.65 5.93
N LEU A 349 -21.07 -58.94 4.78
CA LEU A 349 -21.77 -59.58 3.65
C LEU A 349 -20.74 -60.02 2.61
N SER A 350 -20.40 -61.31 2.68
CA SER A 350 -19.61 -62.05 1.71
C SER A 350 -20.47 -62.55 0.55
N HIS A 351 -19.79 -62.95 -0.53
CA HIS A 351 -20.25 -63.61 -1.75
C HIS A 351 -20.84 -62.72 -2.87
N ARG A 352 -19.98 -62.38 -3.84
CA ARG A 352 -19.94 -63.14 -5.11
C ARG A 352 -18.69 -62.83 -5.97
N MET A 353 -18.18 -63.92 -6.55
CA MET A 353 -17.20 -64.09 -7.63
C MET A 353 -15.70 -63.98 -7.31
N VAL A 354 -15.11 -65.18 -7.28
CA VAL A 354 -13.69 -65.55 -7.29
C VAL A 354 -13.38 -66.22 -8.63
N MET A 355 -12.26 -65.87 -9.26
CA MET A 355 -11.29 -66.78 -9.96
C MET A 355 -10.01 -65.95 -10.20
N GLN A 356 -8.94 -66.14 -9.42
CA GLN A 356 -7.74 -67.00 -9.67
C GLN A 356 -6.86 -66.47 -10.83
N LEU A 357 -5.53 -66.22 -10.79
CA LEU A 357 -4.31 -66.40 -9.94
C LEU A 357 -3.13 -65.73 -10.77
N PRO A 358 -1.81 -65.76 -10.43
CA PRO A 358 -1.04 -65.70 -9.16
C PRO A 358 0.16 -64.69 -9.12
N TRP A 359 0.58 -64.29 -7.89
CA TRP A 359 1.99 -64.07 -7.40
C TRP A 359 2.88 -62.96 -8.03
N GLN A 360 3.85 -62.27 -7.39
CA GLN A 360 4.36 -62.07 -6.03
C GLN A 360 5.35 -60.85 -6.08
N HIS A 361 5.57 -60.20 -4.93
CA HIS A 361 6.71 -59.37 -4.47
C HIS A 361 7.71 -58.73 -5.48
N GLU A 362 7.96 -57.42 -5.35
CA GLU A 362 9.21 -56.87 -4.76
C GLU A 362 9.25 -55.33 -4.79
N GLY A 363 8.99 -54.71 -3.63
CA GLY A 363 9.36 -53.32 -3.36
C GLY A 363 10.76 -53.26 -2.75
N LYS A 364 11.77 -52.92 -3.56
CA LYS A 364 13.08 -52.39 -3.11
C LYS A 364 13.95 -51.76 -4.22
N LEU A 365 13.55 -51.81 -5.48
CA LEU A 365 14.34 -51.28 -6.61
C LEU A 365 14.22 -49.75 -6.82
N LEU A 366 13.19 -49.10 -6.27
CA LEU A 366 12.87 -47.70 -6.60
C LEU A 366 13.67 -46.64 -5.82
N LYS A 367 14.42 -47.01 -4.77
CA LYS A 367 15.22 -46.06 -3.96
C LYS A 367 16.69 -45.96 -4.35
N MET A 368 17.21 -46.87 -5.17
CA MET A 368 18.62 -46.86 -5.62
C MET A 368 18.84 -46.07 -6.90
N LEU A 369 17.80 -45.88 -7.73
CA LEU A 369 17.90 -45.18 -9.02
C LEU A 369 17.91 -43.65 -8.90
N SER A 370 17.40 -43.06 -7.80
CA SER A 370 17.35 -41.60 -7.64
C SER A 370 18.69 -40.99 -7.17
N LEU A 371 19.55 -41.78 -6.51
CA LEU A 371 20.87 -41.33 -6.05
C LEU A 371 21.92 -41.32 -7.19
N SER A 372 21.80 -42.21 -8.17
CA SER A 372 22.73 -42.29 -9.31
C SER A 372 22.57 -41.11 -10.28
N VAL A 373 21.35 -40.63 -10.48
CA VAL A 373 21.06 -39.49 -11.37
C VAL A 373 21.53 -38.16 -10.76
N ALA A 374 21.44 -38.02 -9.43
CA ALA A 374 21.93 -36.83 -8.72
C ALA A 374 23.47 -36.72 -8.75
N LEU A 375 24.18 -37.84 -8.64
CA LEU A 375 25.65 -37.87 -8.74
C LEU A 375 26.15 -37.59 -10.17
N LEU A 376 25.43 -38.04 -11.20
CA LEU A 376 25.77 -37.76 -12.59
C LEU A 376 25.55 -36.28 -12.96
N ALA A 377 24.52 -35.63 -12.41
CA ALA A 377 24.27 -34.20 -12.63
C ALA A 377 25.32 -33.30 -11.99
N ILE A 378 25.88 -33.69 -10.83
CA ILE A 378 26.96 -32.94 -10.16
C ILE A 378 28.28 -33.06 -10.93
N LEU A 379 28.57 -34.23 -11.51
CA LEU A 379 29.79 -34.42 -12.32
C LEU A 379 29.75 -33.66 -13.65
N ILE A 380 28.58 -33.51 -14.27
CA ILE A 380 28.42 -32.72 -15.51
C ILE A 380 28.58 -31.22 -15.23
N ALA A 381 28.12 -30.73 -14.08
CA ALA A 381 28.29 -29.32 -13.69
C ALA A 381 29.76 -28.94 -13.42
N PHE A 382 30.59 -29.88 -12.93
CA PHE A 382 32.03 -29.66 -12.72
C PHE A 382 32.87 -29.74 -14.00
N TYR A 383 32.39 -30.44 -15.05
CA TYR A 383 33.18 -30.64 -16.28
C TYR A 383 32.94 -29.57 -17.35
N TYR A 384 31.86 -28.79 -17.26
CA TYR A 384 31.50 -27.73 -18.23
C TYR A 384 31.50 -26.31 -17.63
N GLY A 385 32.05 -26.14 -16.42
CA GLY A 385 32.02 -24.89 -15.66
C GLY A 385 33.25 -24.01 -15.74
N ASP A 386 34.12 -24.16 -16.75
CA ASP A 386 35.26 -23.27 -17.02
C ASP A 386 35.49 -23.11 -18.53
N ILE A 387 34.69 -22.25 -19.19
CA ILE A 387 35.05 -21.46 -20.40
C ILE A 387 34.33 -20.12 -20.31
#